data_AF-A0A6N0GTK1-F1
#
_entry.id   AF-A0A6N0GTK1-F1
#
_cell.length_a   1.000
_cell.length_b   1.000
_cell.length_c   1.000
_cell.angle_alpha   90.00
_cell.angle_beta   90.00
_cell.angle_gamma   90.00
#
_symmetry.space_group_name_H-M   'P 1'
#
loop_
_entity.id
_entity.type
_entity.pdbx_description
1 polymer ?
#
loop_
_entity_poly.entity_id
_entity_poly.type
_entity_poly.pdbx_seq_one_letter_code
_entity_poly.pdbx_strand_id
1 'polypeptide(L)'
;RNDYYGGESASLNLTQLYRKFRPNQSPPTELGRDRDYAVDLIPKFIIASGEMTKILVHTEVTRYLEFKQIAGSFVYRDGRISKV
;
A
#
# COMPACT_ATOMS: atom_id res chain seq x y z
N ARG A 1 -13.49 -3.72 17.25
CA ARG A 1 -12.18 -4.41 17.22
C ARG A 1 -12.14 -5.22 15.94
N ASN A 2 -11.14 -5.02 15.10
CA ASN A 2 -11.04 -5.70 13.80
C ASN A 2 -10.32 -7.05 13.97
N ASP A 3 -10.60 -8.01 13.08
CA ASP A 3 -9.99 -9.33 13.00
C ASP A 3 -8.66 -9.33 12.21
N TYR A 4 -8.20 -8.16 11.77
CA TYR A 4 -6.96 -7.93 11.02
C TYR A 4 -6.15 -6.76 11.59
N TYR A 5 -4.86 -6.71 11.25
CA TYR A 5 -3.95 -5.60 11.57
C TYR A 5 -4.19 -4.37 10.69
N GLY A 6 -3.77 -3.20 11.16
CA GLY A 6 -3.70 -1.97 10.36
C GLY A 6 -4.88 -1.01 10.48
N GLY A 7 -6.02 -1.44 11.05
CA GLY A 7 -7.17 -0.56 11.31
C GLY A 7 -7.62 0.22 10.06
N GLU A 8 -7.72 1.54 10.16
CA GLU A 8 -8.06 2.42 9.03
C GLU A 8 -6.98 2.47 7.93
N SER A 9 -5.75 2.01 8.24
CA SER A 9 -4.63 1.88 7.30
C SER A 9 -4.34 0.44 6.88
N ALA A 10 -5.31 -0.48 7.05
CA ALA A 10 -5.13 -1.87 6.68
C ALA A 10 -4.89 -2.05 5.17
N SER A 11 -4.11 -3.09 4.83
CA SER A 11 -3.98 -3.60 3.48
C SER A 11 -4.99 -4.71 3.27
N LEU A 12 -5.87 -4.57 2.28
CA LEU A 12 -6.97 -5.49 2.03
C LEU A 12 -6.66 -6.40 0.83
N ASN A 13 -7.12 -7.64 0.90
CA ASN A 13 -7.25 -8.47 -0.29
C ASN A 13 -8.43 -8.01 -1.16
N LEU A 14 -8.56 -8.60 -2.35
CA LEU A 14 -9.53 -8.15 -3.35
C LEU A 14 -10.99 -8.32 -2.87
N THR A 15 -11.30 -9.41 -2.20
CA THR A 15 -12.62 -9.71 -1.64
C THR A 15 -12.99 -8.72 -0.54
N GLN A 16 -12.07 -8.42 0.37
CA GLN A 16 -12.25 -7.43 1.43
C GLN A 16 -12.44 -6.02 0.83
N LEU A 17 -11.67 -5.67 -0.20
CA LEU A 17 -11.79 -4.40 -0.90
C LEU A 17 -13.18 -4.23 -1.54
N TYR A 18 -13.68 -5.25 -2.22
CA TYR A 18 -15.02 -5.24 -2.82
C TYR A 18 -16.12 -5.16 -1.77
N ARG A 19 -16.04 -5.93 -0.67
CA ARG A 19 -17.00 -5.81 0.44
C ARG A 19 -17.06 -4.38 0.99
N LYS A 20 -15.92 -3.68 1.06
CA LYS A 20 -15.85 -2.31 1.61
C LYS A 20 -16.39 -1.24 0.65
N PHE A 21 -16.08 -1.31 -0.64
CA PHE A 21 -16.39 -0.23 -1.60
C PHE A 21 -17.43 -0.57 -2.66
N ARG A 22 -17.77 -1.85 -2.83
CA ARG A 22 -18.75 -2.36 -3.81
C ARG A 22 -19.60 -3.46 -3.17
N PRO A 23 -20.41 -3.11 -2.15
CA PRO A 23 -21.22 -4.10 -1.45
C PRO A 23 -22.12 -4.85 -2.44
N ASN A 24 -22.26 -6.16 -2.24
CA ASN A 24 -23.00 -7.10 -3.11
C ASN A 24 -22.37 -7.40 -4.47
N GLN A 25 -21.14 -6.95 -4.74
CA GLN A 25 -20.38 -7.36 -5.91
C GLN A 25 -19.21 -8.24 -5.51
N SER A 26 -19.07 -9.38 -6.20
CA SER A 26 -17.86 -10.19 -6.13
C SER A 26 -16.80 -9.60 -7.06
N PRO A 27 -15.50 -9.71 -6.72
CA PRO A 27 -14.44 -9.37 -7.65
C PRO A 27 -14.56 -10.16 -8.96
N PRO A 28 -14.42 -9.52 -10.13
CA PRO A 28 -14.37 -10.21 -11.41
C PRO A 28 -13.21 -11.21 -11.47
N THR A 29 -13.42 -12.34 -12.15
CA THR A 29 -12.44 -13.45 -12.20
C THR A 29 -11.19 -13.10 -12.99
N GLU A 30 -11.29 -12.16 -13.93
CA GLU A 30 -10.17 -11.63 -14.72
C GLU A 30 -9.11 -10.89 -13.88
N LEU A 31 -9.46 -10.45 -12.66
CA LEU A 31 -8.50 -9.81 -11.75
C LEU A 31 -7.56 -10.82 -11.08
N GLY A 32 -7.78 -12.13 -11.24
CA GLY A 32 -6.90 -13.17 -10.72
C GLY A 32 -7.21 -13.58 -9.28
N ARG A 33 -6.20 -14.05 -8.54
CA ARG A 33 -6.40 -14.68 -7.24
C ARG A 33 -6.43 -13.64 -6.12
N ASP A 34 -7.36 -13.82 -5.18
CA ASP A 34 -7.55 -12.92 -4.04
C ASP A 34 -6.26 -12.65 -3.21
N ARG A 35 -5.45 -13.70 -3.02
CA ARG A 35 -4.22 -13.65 -2.21
C ARG A 35 -3.08 -12.83 -2.84
N ASP A 36 -3.17 -12.52 -4.14
CA ASP A 36 -2.13 -11.77 -4.85
C ASP A 36 -2.26 -10.27 -4.61
N TYR A 37 -3.30 -9.84 -3.87
CA TYR A 37 -3.61 -8.45 -3.58
C TYR A 37 -3.32 -8.11 -2.12
N ALA A 38 -2.56 -7.03 -1.93
CA ALA A 38 -2.40 -6.31 -0.68
C ALA A 38 -2.60 -4.82 -0.97
N VAL A 39 -3.86 -4.36 -0.92
CA VAL A 39 -4.26 -3.00 -1.29
C VAL A 39 -4.37 -2.13 -0.04
N ASP A 40 -3.41 -1.23 0.15
CA ASP A 40 -3.41 -0.28 1.25
C ASP A 40 -4.60 0.69 1.14
N LEU A 41 -5.37 0.82 2.22
CA LEU A 41 -6.42 1.85 2.31
C LEU A 41 -5.83 3.28 2.33
N ILE A 42 -4.61 3.42 2.86
CA ILE A 42 -3.89 4.71 2.94
C ILE A 42 -2.44 4.47 2.48
N PRO A 43 -2.16 4.44 1.16
CA PRO A 43 -0.81 4.19 0.67
C PRO A 43 0.13 5.36 1.01
N LYS A 44 1.32 5.04 1.52
CA LYS A 44 2.38 6.00 1.85
C LYS A 44 3.74 5.45 1.45
N PHE A 45 4.60 6.30 0.91
CA PHE A 45 6.01 5.96 0.74
C PHE A 45 6.84 6.38 1.95
N ILE A 46 7.94 5.67 2.17
CA ILE A 46 8.92 6.01 3.19
C ILE A 46 10.10 6.70 2.50
N ILE A 47 10.52 7.84 3.04
CA ILE A 47 11.73 8.53 2.58
C ILE A 47 12.94 7.73 3.07
N ALA A 48 13.82 7.31 2.16
CA ALA A 48 14.93 6.41 2.45
C ALA A 48 15.80 6.86 3.64
N SER A 49 16.10 8.15 3.76
CA SER A 49 16.88 8.73 4.87
C SER A 49 16.03 9.53 5.86
N GLY A 50 14.71 9.31 5.87
CA GLY A 50 13.78 9.96 6.78
C GLY A 50 13.77 9.36 8.19
N GLU A 51 13.12 10.04 9.12
CA GLU A 51 13.07 9.63 10.52
C GLU A 51 12.39 8.27 10.73
N MET A 52 11.34 7.97 9.95
CA MET A 52 10.66 6.67 9.99
C MET A 52 11.63 5.52 9.69
N THR A 53 12.46 5.63 8.65
CA THR A 53 13.44 4.58 8.33
C THR A 53 14.44 4.40 9.45
N LYS A 54 14.90 5.49 10.09
CA LYS A 54 15.79 5.39 11.24
C LYS A 54 15.13 4.64 12.39
N ILE A 55 13.89 4.95 12.73
CA ILE A 55 13.15 4.25 13.80
C ILE A 55 13.07 2.75 13.51
N LEU A 56 12.76 2.36 12.27
CA LEU A 56 12.66 0.94 11.88
C LEU A 56 14.00 0.20 12.01
N VAL A 57 15.11 0.87 11.69
CA VAL A 57 16.47 0.30 11.86
C VAL A 57 16.81 0.15 13.35
N HIS A 58 16.58 1.18 14.16
CA HIS A 58 16.91 1.15 15.60
C HIS A 58 16.07 0.14 16.39
N THR A 59 14.85 -0.16 15.90
CA THR A 59 13.96 -1.17 16.51
C THR A 59 14.15 -2.57 15.90
N GLU A 60 15.10 -2.73 14.97
CA GLU A 60 15.40 -3.98 14.25
C GLU A 60 14.22 -4.59 13.46
N VAL A 61 13.15 -3.82 13.23
CA VAL A 61 11.96 -4.27 12.46
C VAL A 61 12.31 -4.55 11.00
N THR A 62 13.37 -3.94 10.48
CA THR A 62 13.88 -4.17 9.12
C THR A 62 14.32 -5.62 8.87
N ARG A 63 14.47 -6.47 9.91
CA ARG A 63 14.73 -7.91 9.75
C ARG A 63 13.53 -8.69 9.17
N TYR A 64 12.33 -8.10 9.22
CA TYR A 64 11.08 -8.71 8.76
C TYR A 64 10.50 -8.04 7.51
N LEU A 65 11.13 -6.97 7.04
CA LEU A 65 10.62 -6.15 5.94
C LEU A 65 11.70 -5.99 4.87
N GLU A 66 11.32 -6.22 3.62
CA GLU A 66 12.15 -5.90 2.47
C GLU A 66 11.61 -4.63 1.80
N PHE A 67 12.51 -3.67 1.53
CA PHE A 67 12.15 -2.42 0.87
C PHE A 67 12.64 -2.42 -0.58
N LYS A 68 11.75 -2.03 -1.49
CA LYS A 68 12.08 -1.82 -2.89
C LYS A 68 12.02 -0.33 -3.22
N GLN A 69 13.00 0.16 -3.98
CA GLN A 69 12.99 1.53 -4.48
C GLN A 69 11.86 1.75 -5.48
N ILE A 70 11.19 2.89 -5.37
CA ILE A 70 10.22 3.34 -6.39
C ILE A 70 10.97 3.78 -7.65
N ALA A 71 10.36 3.59 -8.82
CA ALA A 71 11.02 3.88 -10.10
C ALA A 71 11.17 5.39 -10.41
N GLY A 72 10.34 6.23 -9.80
CA GLY A 72 10.39 7.67 -10.02
C GLY A 72 9.34 8.43 -9.23
N SER A 73 9.57 9.73 -9.13
CA SER A 73 8.61 10.71 -8.62
C SER A 73 8.21 11.63 -9.78
N PHE A 74 6.97 12.11 -9.78
CA PHE A 74 6.44 12.93 -10.86
C PHE A 74 5.67 14.12 -10.31
N VAL A 75 5.72 15.22 -11.04
CA VAL A 75 4.98 16.45 -10.75
C VAL A 75 4.03 16.75 -11.89
N TYR A 76 2.82 17.19 -11.55
CA TYR A 76 1.84 17.69 -12.51
C TYR A 76 1.91 19.22 -12.56
N ARG A 77 2.04 19.76 -13.77
CA ARG A 77 2.04 21.21 -14.03
C ARG A 77 1.49 21.47 -15.43
N ASP A 78 0.57 22.41 -15.53
CA ASP A 78 0.04 22.93 -16.80
C ASP A 78 -0.45 21.81 -17.78
N GLY A 79 -1.20 20.84 -17.25
CA GLY A 79 -1.73 19.74 -18.06
C GLY A 79 -0.72 18.64 -18.41
N ARG A 80 0.51 18.72 -17.90
CA ARG A 80 1.59 17.78 -18.20
C ARG A 80 2.19 17.18 -16.93
N ILE A 81 2.59 15.91 -17.04
CA ILE A 81 3.33 15.20 -16.00
C ILE A 81 4.81 15.21 -16.40
N SER A 82 5.68 15.59 -15.47
CA SER A 82 7.14 15.56 -15.65
C SER A 82 7.78 14.76 -14.52
N LYS A 83 8.84 14.02 -14.84
CA LYS A 83 9.64 13.33 -13.82
C LYS A 83 10.41 14.39 -13.00
N VAL A 84 10.42 14.21 -11.68
CA VAL A 84 11.25 14.99 -10.74
C VAL A 84 12.65 14.39 -10.65
#